data_AF-A0A3P1VZW3-F1
#
_entry.id   AF-A0A3P1VZW3-F1
#
_cell.length_a   1.000
_cell.length_b   1.000
_cell.length_c   1.000
_cell.angle_alpha   90.00
_cell.angle_beta   90.00
_cell.angle_gamma   90.00
#
_symmetry.space_group_name_H-M   'P 1'
#
loop_
_entity.id
_entity.type
_entity.pdbx_description
1 polymer ?
#
loop_
_entity_poly.entity_id
_entity_poly.type
_entity_poly.pdbx_seq_one_letter_code
_entity_poly.pdbx_strand_id
1 'polypeptide(L)'
;MLISVPIYKEKKKENFRMIIIPTGFDEVGIRRCKDYSIISYLDKNEVEKIGELVLWALEQSSEEIIKNSSKISIEKQYSNSNSYRKFSTEYNLISLDFYKNIYSLELRRKDGAGFGPFEDENSEYEFGEKKPTAYELGSKLMEMFEYKENYDEI
;
A
#
# COMPACT_ATOMS: atom_id res chain seq x y z
N MET A 1 -10.25 -13.50 -8.74
CA MET A 1 -9.20 -12.97 -7.88
C MET A 1 -9.28 -11.46 -7.83
N LEU A 2 -9.78 -10.93 -6.72
CA LEU A 2 -9.65 -9.55 -6.28
C LEU A 2 -8.70 -9.56 -5.09
N ILE A 3 -7.45 -9.21 -5.34
CA ILE A 3 -6.46 -8.99 -4.28
C ILE A 3 -6.05 -7.54 -4.32
N SER A 4 -5.72 -6.97 -3.17
CA SER A 4 -4.91 -5.76 -3.16
C SER A 4 -4.14 -5.57 -1.89
N VAL A 5 -2.97 -4.96 -2.05
CA VAL A 5 -1.99 -4.80 -1.01
C VAL A 5 -1.88 -3.30 -0.73
N PRO A 6 -2.37 -2.81 0.42
CA PRO A 6 -2.11 -1.44 0.83
C PRO A 6 -0.64 -1.27 1.20
N ILE A 7 -0.04 -0.22 0.63
CA ILE A 7 1.36 0.15 0.76
C ILE A 7 1.40 1.57 1.30
N TYR A 8 1.77 1.71 2.56
CA TYR A 8 1.92 3.00 3.20
C TYR A 8 3.37 3.42 3.16
N LYS A 9 3.64 4.65 2.72
CA LYS A 9 4.96 5.29 2.80
C LYS A 9 4.86 6.52 3.67
N GLU A 10 5.72 6.62 4.67
CA GLU A 10 5.85 7.84 5.48
C GLU A 10 6.25 9.01 4.57
N LYS A 11 5.59 10.17 4.73
CA LYS A 11 5.80 11.41 3.97
C LYS A 11 7.16 12.03 4.34
N LYS A 12 8.24 11.37 3.93
CA LYS A 12 9.64 11.74 4.11
C LYS A 12 10.41 11.42 2.83
N LYS A 13 11.40 12.27 2.55
CA LYS A 13 12.26 12.17 1.35
C LYS A 13 13.28 11.05 1.45
N GLU A 14 13.76 10.76 2.65
CA GLU A 14 14.81 9.76 2.93
C GLU A 14 14.48 8.98 4.19
N ASN A 15 15.00 7.75 4.30
CA ASN A 15 14.83 6.85 5.45
C ASN A 15 13.37 6.72 5.90
N PHE A 16 12.45 6.68 4.94
CA PHE A 16 11.02 6.62 5.21
C PHE A 16 10.64 5.23 5.71
N ARG A 17 9.70 5.18 6.66
CA ARG A 17 9.05 3.92 7.00
C ARG A 17 8.08 3.53 5.89
N MET A 18 8.17 2.30 5.41
CA MET A 18 7.11 1.65 4.64
C MET A 18 6.39 0.60 5.47
N ILE A 19 5.08 0.48 5.26
CA ILE A 19 4.23 -0.56 5.85
C ILE A 19 3.47 -1.22 4.70
N ILE A 20 3.72 -2.49 4.46
CA ILE A 20 3.12 -3.26 3.36
C ILE A 20 2.32 -4.41 3.98
N ILE A 21 1.01 -4.42 3.76
CA ILE A 21 0.12 -5.32 4.50
C ILE A 21 -0.57 -6.29 3.54
N PRO A 22 -0.33 -7.61 3.67
CA PRO A 22 -1.10 -8.61 2.96
C PRO A 22 -2.58 -8.59 3.36
N THR A 23 -3.45 -9.01 2.46
CA THR A 23 -4.91 -8.98 2.66
C THR A 23 -5.59 -10.30 2.38
N GLY A 24 -6.81 -10.40 2.89
CA GLY A 24 -7.80 -11.43 2.59
C GLY A 24 -9.19 -10.86 2.74
N PHE A 25 -10.16 -11.70 3.08
CA PHE A 25 -11.54 -11.28 3.28
C PHE A 25 -12.05 -11.71 4.67
N ASP A 26 -13.08 -11.05 5.18
CA ASP A 26 -13.86 -11.59 6.30
C ASP A 26 -15.02 -12.46 5.78
N GLU A 27 -15.78 -13.02 6.72
CA GLU A 27 -16.92 -13.91 6.44
C GLU A 27 -18.03 -13.23 5.63
N VAL A 28 -18.09 -11.89 5.60
CA VAL A 28 -19.08 -11.13 4.85
C VAL A 28 -18.54 -10.63 3.50
N GLY A 29 -17.33 -11.06 3.11
CA GLY A 29 -16.72 -10.71 1.81
C GLY A 29 -16.15 -9.29 1.77
N ILE A 30 -15.89 -8.67 2.93
CA ILE A 30 -15.19 -7.39 3.01
C ILE A 30 -13.70 -7.66 3.17
N ARG A 31 -12.89 -6.94 2.40
CA ARG A 31 -11.42 -7.00 2.48
C ARG A 31 -10.93 -6.74 3.91
N ARG A 32 -10.00 -7.56 4.37
CA ARG A 32 -9.32 -7.43 5.66
C ARG A 32 -7.81 -7.52 5.51
N CYS A 33 -7.11 -6.74 6.32
CA CYS A 33 -5.67 -6.88 6.50
C CYS A 33 -5.35 -8.13 7.33
N LYS A 34 -4.27 -8.83 6.99
CA LYS A 34 -3.68 -9.85 7.87
C LYS A 34 -3.09 -9.21 9.13
N ASP A 35 -2.90 -10.01 10.17
CA ASP A 35 -2.37 -9.60 11.48
C ASP A 35 -0.83 -9.47 11.51
N TYR A 36 -0.19 -9.55 10.34
CA TYR A 36 1.21 -9.26 10.13
C TYR A 36 1.40 -8.33 8.94
N SER A 37 2.53 -7.63 8.92
CA SER A 37 2.96 -6.76 7.83
C SER A 37 4.47 -6.76 7.69
N ILE A 38 4.96 -6.27 6.55
CA ILE A 38 6.35 -5.85 6.41
C ILE A 38 6.45 -4.39 6.86
N ILE A 39 7.35 -4.13 7.80
CA ILE A 39 7.82 -2.78 8.11
C ILE A 39 9.26 -2.68 7.66
N SER A 40 9.54 -1.72 6.77
CA SER A 40 10.89 -1.48 6.29
C SER A 40 11.24 0.00 6.40
N TYR A 41 12.54 0.28 6.45
CA TYR A 41 13.12 1.62 6.42
C TYR A 41 14.05 1.64 5.21
N LEU A 42 13.50 1.96 4.05
CA LEU A 42 14.20 1.92 2.77
C LEU A 42 14.40 3.33 2.23
N ASP A 43 15.37 3.46 1.34
CA ASP A 43 15.60 4.67 0.58
C ASP A 43 14.89 4.62 -0.79
N LYS A 44 14.64 5.79 -1.38
CA LYS A 44 14.01 5.91 -2.71
C LYS A 44 14.79 5.20 -3.81
N ASN A 45 16.10 5.01 -3.64
CA ASN A 45 16.95 4.33 -4.63
C ASN A 45 16.88 2.79 -4.52
N GLU A 46 16.23 2.25 -3.48
CA GLU A 46 16.11 0.80 -3.26
C GLU A 46 14.88 0.19 -3.93
N VAL A 47 14.53 0.69 -5.12
CA VAL A 47 13.29 0.37 -5.84
C VAL A 47 13.07 -1.13 -6.02
N GLU A 48 14.11 -1.89 -6.40
CA GLU A 48 13.97 -3.34 -6.61
C GLU A 48 13.56 -4.07 -5.32
N LYS A 49 14.20 -3.74 -4.19
CA LYS A 49 13.83 -4.29 -2.88
C LYS A 49 12.40 -3.91 -2.48
N ILE A 50 12.00 -2.67 -2.73
CA ILE A 50 10.62 -2.22 -2.48
C ILE A 50 9.64 -3.09 -3.27
N GLY A 51 9.91 -3.30 -4.56
CA GLY A 51 9.10 -4.16 -5.41
C GLY A 51 9.04 -5.61 -4.93
N GLU A 52 10.17 -6.20 -4.52
CA GLU A 52 10.21 -7.57 -3.97
C GLU A 52 9.33 -7.72 -2.73
N LEU A 53 9.39 -6.77 -1.79
CA LEU A 53 8.58 -6.80 -0.58
C LEU A 53 7.08 -6.69 -0.88
N VAL A 54 6.70 -5.87 -1.87
CA VAL A 54 5.31 -5.73 -2.30
C VAL A 54 4.81 -6.97 -3.03
N LEU A 55 5.63 -7.55 -3.93
CA LEU A 55 5.28 -8.81 -4.62
C LEU A 55 5.17 -9.97 -3.64
N TRP A 56 6.01 -10.02 -2.61
CA TRP A 56 5.87 -10.99 -1.53
C TRP A 56 4.53 -10.79 -0.80
N ALA A 57 4.16 -9.57 -0.45
CA ALA A 57 2.90 -9.30 0.23
C ALA A 57 1.67 -9.64 -0.63
N LEU A 58 1.79 -9.48 -1.95
CA LEU A 58 0.80 -9.92 -2.92
C LEU A 58 0.65 -11.45 -2.90
N GLU A 59 1.77 -12.20 -2.89
CA GLU A 59 1.77 -13.67 -2.79
C GLU A 59 1.23 -14.17 -1.44
N GLN A 60 1.40 -13.40 -0.37
CA GLN A 60 0.79 -13.66 0.92
C GLN A 60 -0.67 -13.24 1.00
N SER A 61 -1.21 -12.57 -0.02
CA SER A 61 -2.61 -12.17 -0.06
C SER A 61 -3.45 -13.21 -0.80
N SER A 62 -4.73 -13.29 -0.48
CA SER A 62 -5.61 -14.35 -0.98
C SER A 62 -7.08 -13.93 -0.95
N GLU A 63 -7.96 -14.64 -1.66
CA GLU A 63 -9.41 -14.49 -1.45
C GLU A 63 -9.93 -15.25 -0.21
N GLU A 64 -9.04 -15.89 0.55
CA GLU A 64 -9.41 -16.67 1.73
C GLU A 64 -9.91 -15.82 2.90
N ILE A 65 -10.79 -16.44 3.71
CA ILE A 65 -11.34 -15.84 4.91
C ILE A 65 -10.26 -15.78 6.01
N ILE A 66 -9.96 -14.58 6.47
CA ILE A 66 -9.14 -14.32 7.65
C ILE A 66 -9.99 -14.59 8.89
N LYS A 67 -9.80 -15.77 9.51
CA LYS A 67 -10.49 -16.16 10.75
C LYS A 67 -9.99 -15.39 11.98
N ASN A 68 -8.70 -15.05 11.98
CA ASN A 68 -8.04 -14.36 13.09
C ASN A 68 -7.56 -13.00 12.60
N SER A 69 -8.41 -11.98 12.69
CA SER A 69 -7.98 -10.60 12.47
C SER A 69 -7.50 -9.99 13.78
N SER A 70 -6.47 -9.16 13.73
CA SER A 70 -6.05 -8.40 14.91
C SER A 70 -7.17 -7.45 15.37
N LYS A 71 -7.34 -7.35 16.70
CA LYS A 71 -8.24 -6.37 17.34
C LYS A 71 -7.59 -4.98 17.46
N ILE A 72 -6.29 -4.88 17.20
CA ILE A 72 -5.54 -3.64 17.26
C ILE A 72 -5.62 -2.98 15.88
N SER A 73 -5.80 -1.66 15.82
CA SER A 73 -5.85 -0.93 14.57
C SER A 73 -4.45 -0.79 13.94
N ILE A 74 -4.38 -0.68 12.61
CA ILE A 74 -3.10 -0.74 11.86
C ILE A 74 -2.10 0.34 12.28
N GLU A 75 -2.58 1.54 12.60
CA GLU A 75 -1.75 2.66 13.02
C GLU A 75 -1.04 2.40 14.36
N LYS A 76 -1.71 1.66 15.25
CA LYS A 76 -1.16 1.28 16.54
C LYS A 76 -0.17 0.13 16.40
N GLN A 77 -0.43 -0.81 15.49
CA GLN A 77 0.43 -1.96 15.27
C GLN A 77 1.75 -1.56 14.58
N TYR A 78 1.67 -0.73 13.55
CA TYR A 78 2.76 -0.62 12.58
C TYR A 78 3.36 0.78 12.45
N SER A 79 2.71 1.83 12.97
CA SER A 79 3.16 3.21 12.77
C SER A 79 3.50 3.96 14.06
N ASN A 80 3.46 3.30 15.23
CA ASN A 80 3.57 3.92 16.57
C ASN A 80 2.56 5.07 16.80
N SER A 81 1.50 5.16 16.00
CA SER A 81 0.49 6.21 16.14
C SER A 81 -0.68 5.70 16.95
N ASN A 82 -1.13 6.49 17.92
CA ASN A 82 -2.35 6.19 18.69
C ASN A 82 -3.63 6.70 18.01
N SER A 83 -3.52 7.30 16.81
CA SER A 83 -4.62 7.92 16.09
C SER A 83 -4.52 7.67 14.59
N TYR A 84 -5.59 7.10 14.02
CA TYR A 84 -5.68 6.86 12.58
C TYR A 84 -5.58 8.16 11.77
N ARG A 85 -6.14 9.27 12.31
CA ARG A 85 -6.01 10.60 11.69
C ARG A 85 -4.56 11.08 11.65
N LYS A 86 -3.78 10.82 12.70
CA LYS A 86 -2.35 11.16 12.71
C LYS A 86 -1.60 10.30 11.69
N PHE A 87 -1.89 9.01 11.66
CA PHE A 87 -1.32 8.09 10.67
C PHE A 87 -1.62 8.49 9.23
N SER A 88 -2.87 8.79 8.88
CA SER A 88 -3.24 9.23 7.52
C SER A 88 -2.68 10.60 7.16
N THR A 89 -2.25 11.39 8.14
CA THR A 89 -1.53 12.67 7.91
C THR A 89 -0.04 12.44 7.65
N GLU A 90 0.57 11.42 8.29
CA GLU A 90 2.01 11.13 8.21
C GLU A 90 2.37 10.18 7.05
N TYR A 91 1.41 9.47 6.48
CA TYR A 91 1.64 8.47 5.42
C TYR A 91 0.84 8.79 4.16
N ASN A 92 1.45 8.51 3.01
CA ASN A 92 0.76 8.34 1.72
C ASN A 92 0.38 6.86 1.55
N LEU A 93 -0.64 6.57 0.74
CA LEU A 93 -1.13 5.22 0.49
C LEU A 93 -1.22 4.98 -1.03
N ILE A 94 -0.60 3.89 -1.48
CA ILE A 94 -0.88 3.28 -2.79
C ILE A 94 -1.42 1.87 -2.54
N SER A 95 -2.40 1.44 -3.32
CA SER A 95 -2.85 0.04 -3.35
C SER A 95 -2.28 -0.63 -4.60
N LEU A 96 -1.68 -1.81 -4.46
CA LEU A 96 -1.42 -2.70 -5.60
C LEU A 96 -2.62 -3.64 -5.71
N ASP A 97 -3.40 -3.52 -6.77
CA ASP A 97 -4.57 -4.33 -7.06
C ASP A 97 -4.26 -5.40 -8.11
N PHE A 98 -4.81 -6.60 -7.90
CA PHE A 98 -4.90 -7.64 -8.90
C PHE A 98 -6.37 -8.03 -9.06
N TYR A 99 -6.95 -7.63 -10.18
CA TYR A 99 -8.36 -7.83 -10.49
C TYR A 99 -8.55 -8.21 -11.95
N LYS A 100 -9.35 -9.26 -12.22
CA LYS A 100 -9.60 -9.76 -13.59
C LYS A 100 -8.30 -9.98 -14.39
N ASN A 101 -7.29 -10.55 -13.74
CA ASN A 101 -5.95 -10.79 -14.27
C ASN A 101 -5.11 -9.54 -14.57
N ILE A 102 -5.58 -8.35 -14.19
CA ILE A 102 -4.87 -7.09 -14.42
C ILE A 102 -4.20 -6.66 -13.12
N TYR A 103 -2.92 -6.30 -13.20
CA TYR A 103 -2.18 -5.65 -12.14
C TYR A 103 -2.26 -4.13 -12.31
N SER A 104 -2.65 -3.42 -11.25
CA SER A 104 -2.73 -1.96 -11.25
C SER A 104 -2.30 -1.35 -9.91
N LEU A 105 -1.86 -0.11 -9.94
CA LEU A 105 -1.64 0.73 -8.77
C LEU A 105 -2.72 1.78 -8.69
N GLU A 106 -3.20 2.06 -7.47
CA GLU A 106 -4.11 3.16 -7.17
C GLU A 106 -3.57 4.00 -6.02
N LEU A 107 -3.20 5.24 -6.31
CA LEU A 107 -2.82 6.26 -5.35
C LEU A 107 -4.07 6.79 -4.63
N ARG A 108 -3.99 6.84 -3.31
CA ARG A 108 -5.07 7.37 -2.46
C ARG A 108 -4.65 8.70 -1.85
N ARG A 109 -5.60 9.61 -1.69
CA ARG A 109 -5.38 10.87 -0.95
C ARG A 109 -5.94 10.77 0.45
N LYS A 110 -5.42 11.58 1.36
CA LYS A 110 -6.07 11.80 2.65
C LYS A 110 -7.45 12.43 2.42
N ASP A 111 -8.46 11.81 3.01
CA ASP A 111 -9.85 12.29 3.00
C ASP A 111 -10.43 12.19 4.41
N GLY A 112 -10.75 13.34 5.00
CA GLY A 112 -11.14 13.44 6.41
C GLY A 112 -10.12 12.80 7.36
N ALA A 113 -10.52 11.74 8.04
CA ALA A 113 -9.70 10.99 8.99
C ALA A 113 -8.90 9.83 8.35
N GLY A 114 -9.17 9.48 7.09
CA GLY A 114 -8.60 8.32 6.43
C GLY A 114 -8.10 8.62 5.02
N PHE A 115 -8.21 7.62 4.15
CA PHE A 115 -7.84 7.71 2.75
C PHE A 115 -9.08 7.54 1.88
N GLY A 116 -9.14 8.30 0.79
CA GLY A 116 -10.22 8.25 -0.20
C GLY A 116 -9.67 8.22 -1.63
N PRO A 117 -10.56 8.10 -2.63
CA PRO A 117 -10.18 8.17 -4.04
C PRO A 117 -9.44 9.48 -4.35
N PHE A 118 -8.40 9.37 -5.17
CA PHE A 118 -7.68 10.49 -5.74
C PHE A 118 -7.95 10.47 -7.24
N GLU A 119 -8.74 11.43 -7.72
CA GLU A 119 -9.08 11.54 -9.15
C GLU A 119 -8.11 12.50 -9.80
N ASP A 120 -7.08 11.96 -10.44
CA ASP A 120 -6.01 12.71 -11.11
C ASP A 120 -5.38 11.85 -12.21
N GLU A 121 -4.69 12.45 -13.19
CA GLU A 121 -4.09 11.72 -14.31
C GLU A 121 -3.02 10.70 -13.89
N ASN A 122 -2.33 10.94 -12.77
CA ASN A 122 -1.28 10.05 -12.25
C ASN A 122 -1.74 9.23 -11.04
N SER A 123 -3.05 9.19 -10.75
CA SER A 123 -3.55 8.46 -9.59
C SER A 123 -3.63 6.95 -9.82
N GLU A 124 -3.66 6.50 -11.06
CA GLU A 124 -3.74 5.08 -11.42
C GLU A 124 -2.64 4.70 -12.42
N TYR A 125 -2.16 3.46 -12.33
CA TYR A 125 -1.25 2.90 -13.32
C TYR A 125 -1.53 1.42 -13.54
N GLU A 126 -1.71 1.01 -14.79
CA GLU A 126 -1.97 -0.38 -15.15
C GLU A 126 -0.70 -1.03 -15.73
N PHE A 127 -0.26 -2.15 -15.14
CA PHE A 127 0.79 -3.00 -15.72
C PHE A 127 0.25 -3.99 -16.76
N GLY A 128 -1.06 -4.23 -16.76
CA GLY A 128 -1.75 -5.18 -17.62
C GLY A 128 -1.75 -6.61 -17.06
N GLU A 129 -1.84 -7.61 -17.93
CA GLU A 129 -1.95 -9.02 -17.54
C GLU A 129 -0.65 -9.65 -17.05
N LYS A 130 0.49 -9.06 -17.42
CA LYS A 130 1.80 -9.56 -17.04
C LYS A 130 2.15 -9.07 -15.64
N LYS A 131 2.44 -9.99 -14.71
CA LYS A 131 2.98 -9.65 -13.39
C LYS A 131 4.22 -8.77 -13.56
N PRO A 132 4.26 -7.57 -12.96
CA PRO A 132 5.43 -6.70 -13.08
C PRO A 132 6.65 -7.34 -12.41
N THR A 133 7.82 -7.05 -12.94
CA THR A 133 9.08 -7.32 -12.24
C THR A 133 9.16 -6.48 -10.97
N ALA A 134 10.00 -6.90 -10.01
CA ALA A 134 10.22 -6.13 -8.80
C ALA A 134 10.73 -4.71 -9.11
N TYR A 135 11.66 -4.59 -10.07
CA TYR A 135 12.16 -3.29 -10.51
C TYR A 135 11.05 -2.40 -11.10
N GLU A 136 10.25 -2.90 -12.05
CA GLU A 136 9.14 -2.14 -12.65
C GLU A 136 8.13 -1.67 -11.60
N LEU A 137 7.73 -2.56 -10.69
CA LEU A 137 6.78 -2.25 -9.62
C LEU A 137 7.34 -1.21 -8.66
N GLY A 138 8.55 -1.43 -8.16
CA GLY A 138 9.20 -0.54 -7.20
C GLY A 138 9.46 0.85 -7.77
N SER A 139 9.93 0.93 -9.03
CA SER A 139 10.13 2.20 -9.72
C SER A 139 8.82 2.98 -9.85
N LYS A 140 7.74 2.33 -10.27
CA LYS A 140 6.44 3.00 -10.43
C LYS A 140 5.83 3.44 -9.10
N LEU A 141 5.96 2.63 -8.05
CA LEU A 141 5.54 3.00 -6.69
C LEU A 141 6.24 4.27 -6.22
N MET A 142 7.57 4.34 -6.38
CA MET A 142 8.33 5.52 -5.97
C MET A 142 7.97 6.75 -6.79
N GLU A 143 7.80 6.61 -8.12
CA GLU A 143 7.33 7.70 -8.99
C GLU A 143 5.98 8.26 -8.51
N MET A 144 5.00 7.40 -8.22
CA MET A 144 3.67 7.81 -7.76
C MET A 144 3.70 8.43 -6.34
N PHE A 145 4.56 7.95 -5.45
CA PHE A 145 4.76 8.57 -4.14
C PHE A 145 5.41 9.96 -4.26
N GLU A 146 6.45 10.11 -5.10
CA GLU A 146 7.09 11.41 -5.35
C GLU A 146 6.11 12.39 -5.98
N TYR A 147 5.29 11.94 -6.95
CA TYR A 147 4.20 12.73 -7.50
C TYR A 147 3.26 13.25 -6.40
N LYS A 148 2.82 12.36 -5.50
CA LYS A 148 1.92 12.72 -4.40
C LYS A 148 2.55 13.70 -3.41
N GLU A 149 3.83 13.55 -3.11
CA GLU A 149 4.57 14.41 -2.19
C GLU A 149 4.77 15.81 -2.76
N ASN A 150 5.08 15.90 -4.06
CA ASN A 150 5.14 17.18 -4.77
C ASN A 150 3.76 17.86 -4.85
N TYR A 151 2.70 17.10 -5.11
CA TYR A 151 1.32 17.62 -5.16
C TYR A 151 0.87 18.20 -3.81
N ASP A 152 1.25 17.56 -2.69
CA ASP A 152 0.93 18.06 -1.35
C ASP A 152 1.86 19.19 -0.87
N GLU A 153 2.84 19.61 -1.67
CA GLU A 153 3.91 20.56 -1.32
C GLU A 153 4.71 20.15 -0.06
N ILE A 154 5.03 18.85 0.06
CA ILE A 154 5.77 18.27 1.20
C ILE A 154 7.30 18.29 1.00
#